data_AF-A0A931WZI9-F1
#
_entry.id   AF-A0A931WZI9-F1
#
_cell.length_a   1.000
_cell.length_b   1.000
_cell.length_c   1.000
_cell.angle_alpha   90.00
_cell.angle_beta   90.00
_cell.angle_gamma   90.00
#
_symmetry.space_group_name_H-M   'P 1'
#
loop_
_entity.id
_entity.type
_entity.pdbx_description
1 polymer ?
#
loop_
_entity_poly.entity_id
_entity_poly.type
_entity_poly.pdbx_seq_one_letter_code
_entity_poly.pdbx_strand_id
1 'polypeptide(L)'
;VVPFIEGFLANPNPAGLLSHDEFETMMNLSICTCYAPNLAVPVLKGDLYFDLHTGDLVPDVWRKLLAWDPVHMVDDHVDALRRLRWIHLEAGTEDEYSLHLGHRKLAAKLEAHGIRHLIEEYPGKHGGHHYRMADRIRRMLARMAEPV
;
A
#
# COMPACT_ATOMS: atom_id res chain seq x y z
N VAL A 1 9.89 -15.56 -13.22
CA VAL A 1 10.03 -14.08 -13.23
C VAL A 1 10.62 -13.56 -14.53
N VAL A 2 11.88 -13.87 -14.88
CA VAL A 2 12.52 -13.30 -16.08
C VAL A 2 11.70 -13.50 -17.37
N PRO A 3 11.22 -14.71 -17.72
CA PRO A 3 10.42 -14.90 -18.94
C PRO A 3 9.12 -14.09 -18.95
N PHE A 4 8.50 -13.90 -17.78
CA PHE A 4 7.30 -13.08 -17.65
C PHE A 4 7.60 -11.61 -17.92
N ILE A 5 8.64 -11.03 -17.30
CA ILE A 5 8.98 -9.62 -17.49
C ILE A 5 9.41 -9.36 -18.94
N GLU A 6 10.25 -10.22 -19.51
CA GLU A 6 10.67 -10.07 -20.91
C GLU A 6 9.49 -10.18 -21.88
N GLY A 7 8.59 -11.15 -21.66
CA GLY A 7 7.36 -11.28 -22.45
C GLY A 7 6.43 -10.08 -22.32
N PHE A 8 6.29 -9.55 -21.10
CA PHE A 8 5.52 -8.34 -20.82
C PHE A 8 6.11 -7.13 -21.55
N LEU A 9 7.42 -6.91 -21.45
CA LEU A 9 8.10 -5.76 -22.07
C LEU A 9 8.17 -5.85 -23.60
N ALA A 10 8.15 -7.06 -24.16
CA ALA A 10 8.10 -7.28 -25.61
C ALA A 10 6.74 -6.91 -26.22
N ASN A 11 5.70 -6.72 -25.40
CA ASN A 11 4.34 -6.40 -25.83
C ASN A 11 3.83 -5.14 -25.12
N PRO A 12 4.43 -3.96 -25.35
CA PRO A 12 3.98 -2.73 -24.71
C PRO A 12 2.58 -2.39 -25.25
N ASN A 13 1.56 -2.57 -24.39
CA ASN A 13 0.14 -2.31 -24.67
C ASN A 13 -0.54 -3.40 -25.54
N PRO A 14 -0.75 -4.62 -25.00
CA PRO A 14 -1.57 -5.61 -25.69
C PRO A 14 -2.96 -5.03 -25.95
N ALA A 15 -3.57 -5.39 -27.09
CA ALA A 15 -4.94 -4.98 -27.37
C ALA A 15 -5.87 -5.58 -26.31
N GLY A 16 -6.39 -4.73 -25.41
CA GLY A 16 -7.06 -5.15 -24.19
C GLY A 16 -6.12 -5.01 -22.98
N LEU A 17 -6.60 -4.34 -21.93
CA LEU A 17 -5.92 -4.26 -20.64
C LEU A 17 -5.38 -5.64 -20.26
N LEU A 18 -4.15 -5.69 -19.72
CA LEU A 18 -3.54 -6.88 -19.12
C LEU A 18 -4.61 -7.73 -18.42
N SER A 19 -4.51 -9.06 -18.50
CA SER A 19 -5.35 -9.88 -17.63
C SER A 19 -5.13 -9.47 -16.18
N HIS A 20 -6.14 -9.67 -15.33
CA HIS A 20 -6.04 -9.33 -13.92
C HIS A 20 -4.78 -9.96 -13.29
N ASP A 21 -4.52 -11.23 -13.59
CA ASP A 21 -3.35 -11.96 -13.08
C ASP A 21 -2.01 -11.37 -13.55
N GLU A 22 -1.91 -10.92 -14.80
CA GLU A 22 -0.70 -10.26 -15.32
C GLU A 22 -0.48 -8.91 -14.64
N PHE A 23 -1.55 -8.15 -14.42
CA PHE A 23 -1.49 -6.88 -13.69
C PHE A 23 -1.04 -7.10 -12.25
N GLU A 24 -1.66 -8.02 -11.52
CA GLU A 24 -1.31 -8.38 -10.13
C GLU A 24 0.13 -8.90 -10.02
N THR A 25 0.57 -9.71 -10.99
CA THR A 25 1.94 -10.21 -11.06
C THR A 25 2.92 -9.04 -11.24
N MET A 26 2.66 -8.14 -12.19
CA MET A 26 3.56 -7.00 -12.43
C MET A 26 3.55 -6.03 -11.25
N MET A 27 2.42 -5.83 -10.59
CA MET A 27 2.29 -5.01 -9.39
C MET A 27 3.16 -5.58 -8.25
N ASN A 28 3.07 -6.89 -7.99
CA ASN A 28 3.92 -7.57 -7.00
C ASN A 28 5.41 -7.49 -7.33
N LEU A 29 5.78 -7.68 -8.59
CA LEU A 29 7.17 -7.52 -9.02
C LEU A 29 7.66 -6.08 -8.86
N SER A 30 6.82 -5.09 -9.15
CA SER A 30 7.16 -3.68 -8.94
C SER A 30 7.34 -3.32 -7.46
N ILE A 31 6.56 -3.93 -6.56
CA ILE A 31 6.78 -3.80 -5.10
C ILE A 31 8.19 -4.29 -4.73
N CYS A 32 8.64 -5.40 -5.31
CA CYS A 32 9.99 -5.94 -5.06
C CYS A 32 11.09 -4.94 -5.47
N THR A 33 10.92 -4.25 -6.62
CA THR A 33 11.93 -3.28 -7.09
C THR A 33 11.96 -2.01 -6.25
N CYS A 34 10.79 -1.56 -5.77
CA CYS A 34 10.67 -0.35 -4.96
C CYS A 34 11.17 -0.54 -3.52
N TYR A 35 10.76 -1.64 -2.88
CA TYR A 35 10.98 -1.84 -1.44
C TYR A 35 12.14 -2.79 -1.12
N ALA A 36 12.59 -3.58 -2.09
CA ALA A 36 13.75 -4.45 -1.94
C ALA A 36 14.69 -4.36 -3.18
N PRO A 37 15.17 -3.16 -3.54
CA PRO A 37 15.99 -2.99 -4.74
C PRO A 37 17.27 -3.84 -4.66
N ASN A 38 17.56 -4.55 -5.76
CA ASN A 38 18.76 -5.34 -5.93
C ASN A 38 19.21 -5.33 -7.40
N LEU A 39 20.18 -4.46 -7.72
CA LEU A 39 20.66 -4.26 -9.10
C LEU A 39 21.37 -5.48 -9.68
N ALA A 40 21.84 -6.41 -8.82
CA ALA A 40 22.46 -7.65 -9.24
C ALA A 40 21.45 -8.64 -9.82
N VAL A 41 20.16 -8.53 -9.47
CA VAL A 41 19.09 -9.34 -10.07
C VAL A 41 18.86 -8.87 -11.52
N PRO A 42 19.03 -9.74 -12.53
CA PRO A 42 18.79 -9.37 -13.92
C PRO A 42 17.31 -9.06 -14.16
N VAL A 43 17.05 -8.11 -15.06
CA VAL A 43 15.70 -7.67 -15.51
C VAL A 43 14.84 -7.03 -14.40
N LEU A 44 14.53 -7.75 -13.31
CA LEU A 44 13.68 -7.26 -12.22
C LEU A 44 14.31 -6.11 -11.43
N LYS A 45 15.62 -6.19 -11.11
CA LYS A 45 16.31 -5.19 -10.26
C LYS A 45 15.77 -5.09 -8.83
N GLY A 46 15.20 -6.17 -8.31
CA GLY A 46 14.68 -6.29 -6.94
C GLY A 46 14.71 -7.73 -6.43
N ASP A 47 14.71 -7.92 -5.12
CA ASP A 47 14.59 -9.22 -4.46
C ASP A 47 13.11 -9.60 -4.30
N LEU A 48 12.77 -10.85 -4.59
CA LEU A 48 11.44 -11.38 -4.24
C LEU A 48 11.33 -11.55 -2.73
N TYR A 49 10.20 -11.11 -2.18
CA TYR A 49 9.91 -11.26 -0.75
C TYR A 49 9.29 -12.62 -0.38
N PHE A 50 9.15 -13.51 -1.36
CA PHE A 50 8.61 -14.86 -1.21
C PHE A 50 9.31 -15.85 -2.14
N ASP A 51 9.31 -17.11 -1.76
CA ASP A 51 9.80 -18.22 -2.58
C ASP A 51 8.73 -18.64 -3.61
N LEU A 52 9.13 -18.80 -4.88
CA LEU A 52 8.19 -19.08 -5.97
C LEU A 52 7.65 -20.51 -5.96
N HIS A 53 8.30 -21.45 -5.26
CA HIS A 53 7.88 -22.85 -5.23
C HIS A 53 6.95 -23.13 -4.05
N THR A 54 7.29 -22.59 -2.88
CA THR A 54 6.62 -22.84 -1.60
C THR A 54 5.65 -21.74 -1.20
N GLY A 55 5.87 -20.51 -1.67
CA GLY A 55 5.14 -19.33 -1.22
C GLY A 55 5.62 -18.78 0.13
N ASP A 56 6.64 -19.37 0.74
CA ASP A 56 7.17 -18.91 2.03
C ASP A 56 7.80 -17.52 1.90
N LEU A 57 7.58 -16.67 2.90
CA LEU A 57 8.22 -15.35 2.96
C LEU A 57 9.73 -15.51 3.14
N VAL A 58 10.51 -14.71 2.41
CA VAL A 58 11.96 -14.58 2.61
C VAL A 58 12.19 -13.57 3.73
N PRO A 59 12.57 -13.97 4.95
CA PRO A 59 12.48 -13.09 6.12
C PRO A 59 13.32 -11.82 5.97
N ASP A 60 14.50 -11.93 5.38
CA ASP A 60 15.43 -10.81 5.22
C ASP A 60 14.92 -9.76 4.23
N VAL A 61 14.26 -10.21 3.16
CA VAL A 61 13.64 -9.31 2.17
C VAL A 61 12.36 -8.73 2.74
N TRP A 62 11.53 -9.54 3.40
CA TRP A 62 10.29 -9.10 4.03
C TRP A 62 10.52 -7.99 5.05
N ARG A 63 11.61 -8.06 5.84
CA ARG A 63 11.99 -6.96 6.74
C ARG A 63 12.23 -5.62 6.02
N LYS A 64 12.73 -5.63 4.78
CA LYS A 64 12.89 -4.40 3.98
C LYS A 64 11.54 -3.78 3.65
N LEU A 65 10.53 -4.61 3.33
CA LEU A 65 9.17 -4.14 3.07
C LEU A 65 8.52 -3.60 4.35
N LEU A 66 8.65 -4.32 5.47
CA LEU A 66 8.10 -3.89 6.77
C LEU A 66 8.70 -2.58 7.28
N ALA A 67 9.93 -2.23 6.89
CA ALA A 67 10.52 -0.93 7.22
C ALA A 67 9.74 0.26 6.62
N TRP A 68 8.92 0.01 5.60
CA TRP A 68 8.03 0.99 4.96
C TRP A 68 6.55 0.77 5.29
N ASP A 69 6.22 -0.15 6.19
CA ASP A 69 4.85 -0.36 6.66
C ASP A 69 4.48 0.73 7.68
N PRO A 70 3.47 1.58 7.42
CA PRO A 70 3.05 2.63 8.34
C PRO A 70 2.72 2.12 9.74
N VAL A 71 2.23 0.88 9.88
CA VAL A 71 1.95 0.26 11.18
C VAL A 71 3.24 0.10 11.99
N HIS A 72 4.34 -0.30 11.35
CA HIS A 72 5.63 -0.44 12.02
C HIS A 72 6.32 0.91 12.24
N MET A 73 6.08 1.88 11.36
CA MET A 73 6.71 3.20 11.43
C MET A 73 6.14 4.12 12.52
N VAL A 74 4.93 3.90 13.04
CA VAL A 74 4.27 4.83 13.99
C VAL A 74 5.17 5.17 15.17
N ASP A 75 5.74 4.15 15.81
CA ASP A 75 6.46 4.29 17.08
C ASP A 75 7.70 5.19 16.93
N ASP A 76 8.34 5.15 15.76
CA ASP A 76 9.53 5.96 15.44
C ASP A 76 9.18 7.37 14.91
N HIS A 77 7.91 7.63 14.57
CA HIS A 77 7.48 8.85 13.91
C HIS A 77 6.40 9.62 14.68
N VAL A 78 6.20 9.33 15.97
CA VAL A 78 5.15 9.94 16.81
C VAL A 78 5.15 11.47 16.73
N ASP A 79 6.31 12.12 16.83
CA ASP A 79 6.41 13.59 16.80
C ASP A 79 6.05 14.17 15.43
N ALA A 80 6.42 13.48 14.35
CA ALA A 80 6.03 13.89 12.99
C ALA A 80 4.53 13.71 12.78
N LEU A 81 3.97 12.59 13.24
CA LEU A 81 2.54 12.29 13.15
C LEU A 81 1.69 13.27 13.96
N ARG A 82 2.14 13.69 15.15
CA ARG A 82 1.46 14.73 15.95
C ARG A 82 1.39 16.10 15.28
N ARG A 83 2.30 16.37 14.35
CA ARG A 83 2.32 17.62 13.56
C ARG A 83 1.39 17.57 12.37
N LEU A 84 0.89 16.39 11.97
CA LEU A 84 -0.11 16.30 10.93
C LEU A 84 -1.41 16.92 11.42
N ARG A 85 -2.00 17.82 10.62
CA ARG A 85 -3.29 18.45 10.94
C ARG A 85 -4.42 17.43 10.97
N TRP A 86 -4.33 16.41 10.13
CA TRP A 86 -5.40 15.45 9.93
C TRP A 86 -4.86 14.13 9.41
N ILE A 87 -5.36 13.05 10.00
CA ILE A 87 -5.16 11.68 9.54
C ILE A 87 -6.56 11.09 9.37
N HIS A 88 -6.89 10.66 8.15
CA HIS A 88 -8.15 10.01 7.83
C HIS A 88 -7.86 8.69 7.13
N LEU A 89 -8.23 7.60 7.77
CA LEU A 89 -8.06 6.23 7.30
C LEU A 89 -9.41 5.72 6.82
N GLU A 90 -9.59 5.61 5.51
CA GLU A 90 -10.86 5.19 4.92
C GLU A 90 -10.65 3.92 4.08
N ALA A 91 -11.44 2.86 4.31
CA ALA A 91 -11.35 1.62 3.54
C ALA A 91 -12.69 0.90 3.41
N GLY A 92 -12.87 0.21 2.27
CA GLY A 92 -14.01 -0.68 2.07
C GLY A 92 -13.88 -1.96 2.92
N THR A 93 -14.98 -2.46 3.47
CA THR A 93 -14.98 -3.70 4.27
C THR A 93 -14.83 -4.96 3.41
N GLU A 94 -14.98 -4.86 2.09
CA GLU A 94 -14.82 -5.95 1.11
C GLU A 94 -13.58 -5.73 0.23
N ASP A 95 -12.63 -4.90 0.69
CA ASP A 95 -11.37 -4.64 0.01
C ASP A 95 -10.58 -5.95 -0.20
N GLU A 96 -10.30 -6.28 -1.45
CA GLU A 96 -9.64 -7.51 -1.88
C GLU A 96 -8.19 -7.64 -1.35
N TYR A 97 -7.56 -6.52 -0.99
CA TYR A 97 -6.22 -6.49 -0.36
C TYR A 97 -6.28 -6.31 1.16
N SER A 98 -7.47 -6.37 1.75
CA SER A 98 -7.68 -6.27 3.20
C SER A 98 -7.14 -4.99 3.84
N LEU A 99 -7.12 -3.87 3.11
CA LEU A 99 -6.61 -2.58 3.61
C LEU A 99 -7.26 -2.14 4.92
N HIS A 100 -8.56 -2.40 5.10
CA HIS A 100 -9.29 -2.07 6.32
C HIS A 100 -8.68 -2.72 7.58
N LEU A 101 -8.13 -3.93 7.47
CA LEU A 101 -7.43 -4.57 8.59
C LEU A 101 -6.12 -3.84 8.93
N GLY A 102 -5.38 -3.39 7.92
CA GLY A 102 -4.21 -2.54 8.09
C GLY A 102 -4.56 -1.21 8.76
N HIS A 103 -5.65 -0.56 8.33
CA HIS A 103 -6.15 0.67 8.94
C HIS A 103 -6.54 0.49 10.40
N ARG A 104 -7.20 -0.61 10.78
CA ARG A 104 -7.50 -0.92 12.19
C ARG A 104 -6.24 -1.05 13.04
N LYS A 105 -5.21 -1.75 12.53
CA LYS A 105 -3.90 -1.88 13.22
C LYS A 105 -3.22 -0.52 13.38
N LEU A 106 -3.23 0.29 12.32
CA LEU A 106 -2.65 1.63 12.32
C LEU A 106 -3.39 2.55 13.31
N ALA A 107 -4.72 2.57 13.27
CA ALA A 107 -5.56 3.33 14.19
C ALA A 107 -5.29 2.96 15.65
N ALA A 108 -5.20 1.67 15.97
CA ALA A 108 -4.87 1.23 17.33
C ALA A 108 -3.52 1.76 17.83
N LYS A 109 -2.50 1.82 16.96
CA LYS A 109 -1.20 2.42 17.30
C LYS A 109 -1.27 3.94 17.44
N LEU A 110 -1.99 4.64 16.56
CA LEU A 110 -2.20 6.08 16.66
C LEU A 110 -2.92 6.44 17.97
N GLU A 111 -3.95 5.68 18.33
CA GLU A 111 -4.69 5.83 19.58
C GLU A 111 -3.79 5.64 20.80
N ALA A 112 -2.95 4.60 20.82
CA ALA A 112 -2.02 4.33 21.90
C ALA A 112 -1.02 5.48 22.17
N HIS A 113 -0.69 6.27 21.14
CA HIS A 113 0.17 7.46 21.24
C HIS A 113 -0.59 8.78 21.42
N GLY A 114 -1.93 8.73 21.54
CA GLY A 114 -2.80 9.90 21.67
C GLY A 114 -2.83 10.77 20.40
N ILE A 115 -2.59 10.18 19.23
CA ILE A 115 -2.55 10.91 17.96
C ILE A 115 -3.97 10.98 17.39
N ARG A 116 -4.47 12.20 17.17
CA ARG A 116 -5.81 12.43 16.61
C ARG A 116 -5.91 11.86 15.20
N HIS A 117 -6.88 11.00 14.97
CA HIS A 117 -7.16 10.38 13.67
C HIS A 117 -8.66 10.08 13.53
N LEU A 118 -9.10 9.87 12.29
CA LEU A 118 -10.43 9.36 11.96
C LEU A 118 -10.25 8.05 11.20
N ILE A 119 -11.01 7.03 11.59
CA ILE A 119 -11.16 5.79 10.83
C ILE A 119 -12.60 5.68 10.35
N GLU A 120 -12.79 5.39 9.08
CA GLU A 120 -14.11 5.24 8.47
C GLU A 120 -14.12 4.02 7.55
N GLU A 121 -14.97 3.06 7.87
CA GLU A 121 -15.18 1.86 7.07
C GLU A 121 -16.55 1.91 6.41
N TYR A 122 -16.68 1.37 5.21
CA TYR A 122 -17.92 1.40 4.44
C TYR A 122 -18.11 0.12 3.62
N PRO A 123 -19.37 -0.27 3.30
CA PRO A 123 -19.62 -1.36 2.35
C PRO A 123 -19.03 -1.03 0.98
N GLY A 124 -18.09 -1.84 0.51
CA GLY A 124 -17.33 -1.54 -0.69
C GLY A 124 -15.98 -2.26 -0.77
N LYS A 125 -15.43 -2.25 -1.98
CA LYS A 125 -14.21 -2.92 -2.39
C LYS A 125 -13.01 -1.97 -2.39
N HIS A 126 -11.84 -2.45 -2.84
CA HIS A 126 -10.68 -1.59 -3.02
C HIS A 126 -10.94 -0.47 -4.04
N GLY A 127 -11.68 -0.77 -5.10
CA GLY A 127 -12.07 0.18 -6.14
C GLY A 127 -13.53 0.64 -6.06
N GLY A 128 -13.93 1.50 -7.01
CA GLY A 128 -15.34 1.87 -7.21
C GLY A 128 -15.94 2.87 -6.21
N HIS A 129 -15.15 3.37 -5.26
CA HIS A 129 -15.60 4.28 -4.20
C HIS A 129 -15.56 5.78 -4.58
N HIS A 130 -15.63 6.09 -5.88
CA HIS A 130 -15.53 7.47 -6.41
C HIS A 130 -16.67 8.38 -5.92
N TYR A 131 -17.85 7.82 -5.65
CA TYR A 131 -19.01 8.54 -5.12
C TYR A 131 -18.75 9.21 -3.75
N ARG A 132 -17.74 8.75 -3.00
CA ARG A 132 -17.33 9.33 -1.71
C ARG A 132 -16.31 10.47 -1.86
N MET A 133 -15.75 10.68 -3.07
CA MET A 133 -14.63 11.61 -3.29
C MET A 133 -14.96 13.05 -2.93
N ALA A 134 -16.14 13.53 -3.33
CA ALA A 134 -16.56 14.89 -3.03
C ALA A 134 -16.65 15.15 -1.52
N ASP A 135 -17.07 14.14 -0.74
CA ASP A 135 -17.12 14.24 0.72
C ASP A 135 -15.72 14.27 1.36
N ARG A 136 -14.84 13.37 0.92
CA ARG A 136 -13.43 13.35 1.36
C ARG A 136 -12.74 14.69 1.12
N ILE A 137 -12.88 15.26 -0.08
CA ILE A 137 -12.27 16.55 -0.44
C ILE A 137 -12.85 17.67 0.43
N ARG A 138 -14.17 17.71 0.64
CA ARG A 138 -14.80 18.73 1.51
C ARG A 138 -14.25 18.69 2.93
N ARG A 139 -14.13 17.49 3.52
CA ARG A 139 -13.56 17.30 4.86
C ARG A 139 -12.09 17.71 4.91
N MET A 140 -11.31 17.33 3.90
CA MET A 140 -9.90 17.72 3.79
C MET A 140 -9.74 19.24 3.76
N LEU A 141 -10.49 19.93 2.90
CA LEU A 141 -10.44 21.38 2.77
C LEU A 141 -10.83 22.07 4.08
N ALA A 142 -11.83 21.56 4.79
CA ALA A 142 -12.21 22.09 6.11
C ALA A 142 -11.05 22.00 7.11
N ARG A 143 -10.33 20.87 7.15
CA ARG A 143 -9.16 20.68 8.02
C ARG A 143 -7.96 21.54 7.63
N MET A 144 -7.76 21.77 6.34
CA MET A 144 -6.69 22.64 5.83
C MET A 144 -6.93 24.12 6.13
N ALA A 145 -8.20 24.53 6.24
CA ALA A 145 -8.58 25.91 6.56
C ALA A 145 -8.52 26.24 8.07
N GLU A 146 -8.32 25.24 8.94
CA GLU A 146 -8.14 25.47 10.38
C GLU A 146 -6.85 26.27 10.63
N PRO A 147 -6.87 27.31 11.49
CA PRO A 147 -5.66 28.04 11.86
C PRO A 147 -4.57 27.13 12.44
N VAL A 148 -3.30 27.49 12.22
CA VAL A 148 -2.13 26.76 12.75
C VAL A 148 -1.92 27.06 14.22
#